data_AF-A0A2E8YVP5-F1
#
_entry.id   AF-A0A2E8YVP5-F1
#
_cell.length_a   1.000
_cell.length_b   1.000
_cell.length_c   1.000
_cell.angle_alpha   90.00
_cell.angle_beta   90.00
_cell.angle_gamma   90.00
#
_symmetry.space_group_name_H-M   'P 1'
#
loop_
_entity.id
_entity.type
_entity.pdbx_description
1 polymer ?
#
loop_
_entity_poly.entity_id
_entity_poly.type
_entity_poly.pdbx_seq_one_letter_code
_entity_poly.pdbx_strand_id
1 'polypeptide(L)' 'MFFQDNATPQMEGLEELHNNIMFYLAIILFAVT' A
#
# COMPACT_ATOMS: atom_id res chain seq x y z
N MET A 1 9.95 -5.90 -2.72
CA MET A 1 10.21 -5.78 -1.28
C MET A 1 8.87 -5.42 -0.66
N PHE A 2 8.36 -6.26 0.24
CA PHE A 2 7.09 -6.04 0.92
C PHE A 2 7.36 -5.69 2.39
N PHE A 3 6.33 -5.25 3.12
CA PHE A 3 6.44 -5.11 4.56
C PHE A 3 6.79 -6.46 5.21
N GLN A 4 7.43 -6.39 6.37
CA GLN A 4 7.61 -7.56 7.22
C GLN A 4 6.25 -7.98 7.78
N ASP A 5 6.12 -9.25 8.17
CA ASP A 5 4.91 -9.77 8.79
C ASP A 5 4.45 -8.85 9.93
N ASN A 6 3.18 -8.48 9.90
CA ASN A 6 2.56 -7.57 10.83
C ASN A 6 2.30 -8.28 12.18
N ALA A 7 2.86 -7.71 13.26
CA ALA A 7 2.73 -8.27 14.61
C ALA A 7 1.95 -7.36 15.58
N THR A 8 1.43 -6.23 15.09
CA THR A 8 0.66 -5.26 15.88
C THR A 8 -0.51 -4.69 15.06
N PRO A 9 -1.65 -4.37 15.71
CA PRO A 9 -2.82 -3.81 15.02
C PRO A 9 -2.54 -2.48 14.31
N GLN A 10 -1.59 -1.68 14.82
CA GLN A 10 -1.19 -0.43 14.18
C GLN A 10 -0.48 -0.69 12.84
N MET A 11 0.30 -1.77 12.75
CA MET A 11 1.00 -2.13 11.52
C MET A 11 0.05 -2.69 10.47
N GLU A 12 -0.95 -3.47 10.87
CA GLU A 12 -2.02 -3.94 9.96
C GLU A 12 -2.74 -2.76 9.29
N GLY A 13 -3.13 -1.74 10.07
CA GLY A 13 -3.78 -0.55 9.52
C GLY A 13 -2.87 0.27 8.59
N LEU A 14 -1.56 0.32 8.87
CA LEU A 14 -0.59 0.97 7.99
C LEU A 14 -0.38 0.20 6.67
N GLU A 15 -0.37 -1.13 6.73
CA GLU A 15 -0.26 -1.98 5.55
C GLU A 15 -1.49 -1.85 4.65
N GLU A 16 -2.69 -1.85 5.22
CA GLU A 16 -3.94 -1.62 4.48
C GLU A 16 -3.94 -0.25 3.80
N LEU A 17 -3.54 0.80 4.54
CA LEU A 17 -3.41 2.15 3.98
C LEU A 17 -2.39 2.20 2.84
N HIS A 18 -1.23 1.57 3.03
CA HIS A 18 -0.20 1.50 2.00
C HIS A 18 -0.71 0.83 0.72
N ASN A 19 -1.41 -0.30 0.85
CA ASN A 19 -1.97 -1.03 -0.29
C ASN A 19 -2.98 -0.17 -1.08
N ASN A 20 -3.84 0.56 -0.38
CA ASN A 20 -4.78 1.49 -1.01
C ASN A 20 -4.05 2.59 -1.78
N ILE A 21 -3.03 3.21 -1.19
CA ILE A 21 -2.24 4.26 -1.84
C ILE A 21 -1.52 3.72 -3.07
N MET A 22 -0.85 2.57 -2.97
CA MET A 22 -0.11 1.96 -4.07
C MET A 22 -0.99 1.58 -5.26
N PHE A 23 -2.24 1.17 -5.01
CA PHE A 23 -3.22 0.92 -6.06
C PHE A 23 -3.51 2.19 -6.88
N TYR A 24 -3.83 3.31 -6.23
CA TYR A 24 -4.09 4.58 -6.92
C TYR A 24 -2.85 5.15 -7.60
N LEU A 25 -1.68 5.04 -6.96
CA LEU A 25 -0.42 5.47 -7.56
C LEU A 25 -0.10 4.66 -8.82
N ALA A 26 -0.29 3.34 -8.81
CA ALA A 26 -0.09 2.51 -9.99
C ALA A 26 -1.00 2.94 -11.15
N ILE A 27 -2.28 3.23 -10.85
CA ILE A 27 -3.20 3.77 -11.87
C ILE A 27 -2.66 5.08 -12.44
N ILE A 28 -2.24 6.03 -11.61
CA ILE A 28 -1.74 7.32 -12.08
C ILE A 28 -0.48 7.14 -12.94
N LEU A 29 0.47 6.33 -12.50
CA LEU A 29 1.75 6.13 -13.18
C LEU A 29 1.62 5.46 -14.56
N PHE A 30 0.62 4.59 -14.74
CA PHE A 30 0.48 3.80 -15.97
C PHE A 30 -0.71 4.21 -16.85
N ALA A 31 -1.72 4.88 -16.31
CA ALA A 31 -2.93 5.28 -17.05
C ALA A 31 -2.96 6.76 -17.42
N VAL A 32 -2.13 7.62 -16.80
CA VAL A 32 -1.99 9.02 -17.20
C VAL A 32 -0.90 9.13 -18.25
N THR A 33 -1.30 9.46 -19.49
CA THR A 33 -0.43 9.72 -20.65
C THR A 33 -0.24 11.20 -20.90
#